data_AF-A0A4S0RYE2-F1
#
_entry.id   AF-A0A4S0RYE2-F1
#
_cell.length_a   1.000
_cell.length_b   1.000
_cell.length_c   1.000
_cell.angle_alpha   90.00
_cell.angle_beta   90.00
_cell.angle_gamma   90.00
#
_symmetry.space_group_name_H-M   'P 1'
#
loop_
_entity.id
_entity.type
_entity.pdbx_description
1 polymer ?
#
loop_
_entity_poly.entity_id
_entity_poly.type
_entity_poly.pdbx_seq_one_letter_code
_entity_poly.pdbx_strand_id
1 'polypeptide(L)'
;MHLHLTKYPDAVERMHFVMKHPFRDNDEQMSRTRREILDTAKHLAFFHAHSQEIPKDRLAKVADPYYHARHDILSDVIAHVAAMLGPIGSYEIEE
;
A
#
# COMPACT_ATOMS: atom_id res chain seq x y z
N MET A 1 -5.50 6.74 -7.19
CA MET A 1 -5.80 7.26 -5.84
C MET A 1 -7.26 7.69 -5.67
N HIS A 2 -7.87 8.39 -6.63
CA HIS A 2 -9.28 8.83 -6.52
C HIS A 2 -10.27 7.69 -6.16
N LEU A 3 -10.26 6.56 -6.90
CA LEU A 3 -11.11 5.39 -6.58
C LEU A 3 -10.91 4.86 -5.15
N HIS A 4 -9.66 4.85 -4.68
CA HIS A 4 -9.31 4.38 -3.34
C HIS A 4 -9.92 5.29 -2.27
N LEU A 5 -9.77 6.61 -2.42
CA LEU A 5 -10.24 7.60 -1.45
C LEU A 5 -11.76 7.81 -1.48
N THR A 6 -12.42 7.56 -2.61
CA THR A 6 -13.88 7.48 -2.66
C THR A 6 -14.41 6.33 -1.79
N LYS A 7 -13.69 5.20 -1.74
CA LYS A 7 -14.09 4.01 -0.96
C LYS A 7 -13.61 4.06 0.49
N TYR A 8 -12.45 4.66 0.73
CA TYR A 8 -11.78 4.74 2.03
C TYR A 8 -11.28 6.18 2.28
N PRO A 9 -12.17 7.09 2.71
CA PRO A 9 -11.85 8.51 2.87
C PRO A 9 -10.74 8.78 3.90
N ASP A 10 -10.62 7.93 4.93
CA ASP A 10 -9.64 8.03 6.01
C ASP A 10 -8.27 7.41 5.68
N ALA A 11 -8.09 6.84 4.48
CA ALA A 11 -6.93 6.01 4.18
C ALA A 11 -5.60 6.78 4.25
N VAL A 12 -5.55 8.02 3.72
CA VAL A 12 -4.33 8.83 3.74
C VAL A 12 -3.96 9.24 5.16
N GLU A 13 -4.92 9.74 5.94
CA GLU A 13 -4.69 10.16 7.33
C GLU A 13 -4.23 9.00 8.19
N ARG A 14 -4.85 7.83 8.04
CA ARG A 14 -4.43 6.62 8.75
C ARG A 14 -3.02 6.18 8.37
N MET A 15 -2.68 6.21 7.08
CA MET A 15 -1.32 5.89 6.64
C MET A 15 -0.31 6.92 7.14
N HIS A 16 -0.65 8.22 7.15
CA HIS A 16 0.16 9.28 7.73
C HIS A 16 0.40 9.04 9.23
N PHE A 17 -0.63 8.68 9.99
CA PHE A 17 -0.50 8.34 11.41
C PHE A 17 0.49 7.19 11.63
N VAL A 18 0.34 6.09 10.88
CA VAL A 18 1.26 4.96 11.00
C VAL A 18 2.69 5.34 10.63
N MET A 19 2.88 6.12 9.57
CA MET A 19 4.20 6.59 9.13
C MET A 19 4.87 7.54 10.12
N LYS A 20 4.09 8.38 10.82
CA LYS A 20 4.59 9.29 11.85
C LYS A 20 4.92 8.57 13.17
N HIS A 21 4.23 7.46 13.47
CA HIS A 21 4.42 6.73 14.72
C HIS A 21 4.81 5.25 14.48
N PRO A 22 5.96 4.97 13.83
CA PRO A 22 6.33 3.63 13.40
C PRO A 22 6.57 2.64 14.55
N PHE A 23 6.80 3.13 15.77
CA PHE A 23 7.04 2.31 16.97
C PHE A 23 5.77 2.01 17.78
N ARG A 24 4.61 2.57 17.42
CA ARG A 24 3.33 2.21 18.04
C ARG A 24 2.82 0.88 17.48
N ASP A 25 2.01 0.18 18.26
CA ASP A 25 1.28 -0.98 17.77
C ASP A 25 0.23 -0.52 16.74
N ASN A 26 0.59 -0.68 15.47
CA ASN A 26 -0.19 -0.27 14.31
C ASN A 26 -0.60 -1.48 13.45
N ASP A 27 -0.51 -2.69 13.98
CA ASP A 27 -0.66 -3.93 13.21
C ASP A 27 -2.04 -4.04 12.56
N GLU A 28 -3.08 -3.61 13.26
CA GLU A 28 -4.44 -3.58 12.74
C GLU A 28 -4.60 -2.55 11.62
N GLN A 29 -4.11 -1.32 11.82
CA GLN A 29 -4.18 -0.24 10.83
C GLN A 29 -3.40 -0.59 9.57
N MET A 30 -2.23 -1.22 9.72
CA MET A 30 -1.42 -1.73 8.62
C MET A 30 -2.13 -2.85 7.86
N SER A 31 -2.69 -3.82 8.59
CA SER A 31 -3.45 -4.92 8.01
C SER A 31 -4.70 -4.44 7.25
N ARG A 32 -5.44 -3.48 7.83
CA ARG A 32 -6.58 -2.84 7.19
C ARG A 32 -6.17 -2.12 5.91
N THR A 33 -5.14 -1.27 5.98
CA THR A 33 -4.61 -0.53 4.83
C THR A 33 -4.20 -1.46 3.69
N ARG A 34 -3.49 -2.56 4.00
CA ARG A 34 -3.12 -3.56 2.99
C ARG A 34 -4.36 -4.16 2.30
N ARG A 35 -5.38 -4.56 3.06
CA ARG A 35 -6.62 -5.11 2.48
C ARG A 35 -7.31 -4.11 1.56
N GLU A 36 -7.42 -2.85 1.96
CA GLU A 36 -8.09 -1.79 1.20
C GLU A 36 -7.36 -1.45 -0.11
N ILE A 37 -6.02 -1.37 -0.07
CA ILE A 37 -5.20 -1.15 -1.27
C ILE A 37 -5.41 -2.32 -2.25
N LEU A 38 -5.35 -3.56 -1.77
CA LEU A 38 -5.51 -4.74 -2.61
C LEU A 38 -6.92 -4.87 -3.20
N ASP A 39 -7.93 -4.56 -2.41
CA ASP A 39 -9.31 -4.53 -2.87
C ASP A 39 -9.49 -3.49 -4.00
N THR A 40 -8.93 -2.28 -3.82
CA THR A 40 -8.95 -1.25 -4.88
C THR A 40 -8.15 -1.68 -6.10
N ALA A 41 -6.95 -2.23 -5.90
CA ALA A 41 -6.04 -2.64 -6.96
C ALA A 41 -6.65 -3.69 -7.89
N LYS A 42 -7.44 -4.62 -7.34
CA LYS A 42 -8.19 -5.62 -8.12
C LYS A 42 -9.21 -5.03 -9.10
N HIS A 43 -9.55 -3.75 -8.99
CA HIS A 43 -10.42 -3.07 -9.96
C HIS A 43 -9.64 -2.37 -11.08
N LEU A 44 -8.30 -2.38 -11.03
CA LEU A 44 -7.45 -1.63 -11.96
C LEU A 44 -6.88 -2.55 -13.03
N ALA A 45 -7.13 -2.25 -14.30
CA ALA A 45 -6.69 -3.07 -15.43
C ALA A 45 -5.16 -3.24 -15.48
N PHE A 46 -4.40 -2.18 -15.16
CA PHE A 46 -2.94 -2.26 -15.13
C PHE A 46 -2.42 -3.22 -14.05
N PHE A 47 -3.12 -3.34 -12.92
CA PHE A 47 -2.71 -4.23 -11.83
C PHE A 47 -2.86 -5.70 -12.23
N HIS A 48 -3.92 -6.02 -12.96
CA HIS A 48 -4.11 -7.34 -13.58
C HIS A 48 -3.02 -7.63 -14.59
N ALA A 49 -2.73 -6.70 -15.50
CA ALA A 49 -1.67 -6.85 -16.49
C ALA A 49 -0.31 -7.08 -15.82
N HIS A 50 0.05 -6.23 -14.86
CA HIS A 50 1.30 -6.34 -14.09
C HIS A 50 1.44 -7.69 -13.36
N SER A 51 0.34 -8.22 -12.82
CA SER A 51 0.34 -9.54 -12.17
C SER A 51 0.67 -10.70 -13.13
N GLN A 52 0.54 -10.49 -14.44
CA GLN A 52 0.80 -11.51 -15.46
C GLN A 52 2.18 -11.40 -16.11
N GLU A 53 2.89 -10.28 -15.92
CA GLU A 53 4.20 -10.01 -16.55
C GLU A 53 5.38 -10.75 -15.89
N ILE A 54 5.10 -11.70 -15.00
CA ILE A 54 6.11 -12.31 -14.12
C ILE A 54 6.92 -13.41 -14.85
N PRO A 55 8.25 -13.42 -14.68
CA PRO A 55 9.10 -14.54 -15.12
C PRO A 55 8.62 -15.88 -14.52
N LYS A 56 8.43 -16.89 -15.37
CA LYS A 56 7.82 -18.20 -15.03
C LYS A 56 8.52 -18.94 -13.87
N ASP A 57 9.78 -18.61 -13.59
CA ASP A 57 10.61 -19.14 -12.51
C ASP A 57 10.16 -18.71 -11.10
N ARG A 58 9.47 -17.57 -10.94
CA ARG A 58 8.92 -17.14 -9.63
C ARG A 58 7.52 -17.67 -9.34
N LEU A 59 6.76 -18.05 -10.39
CA LEU A 59 5.38 -18.54 -10.30
C LEU A 59 5.26 -19.97 -9.75
N ALA A 60 6.30 -20.80 -9.85
CA ALA A 60 6.22 -22.23 -9.53
C ALA A 60 5.93 -22.56 -8.05
N LYS A 61 5.95 -21.58 -7.14
CA LYS A 61 5.79 -21.80 -5.69
C LYS A 61 4.62 -21.07 -5.03
N VAL A 62 3.83 -20.29 -5.78
CA VAL A 62 2.76 -19.47 -5.20
C VAL A 62 1.45 -19.64 -5.95
N ALA A 63 0.41 -20.09 -5.24
CA ALA A 63 -0.94 -20.31 -5.80
C ALA A 63 -1.70 -19.00 -6.11
N ASP A 64 -1.24 -17.88 -5.56
CA ASP A 64 -1.88 -16.57 -5.70
C ASP A 64 -1.25 -15.79 -6.86
N PRO A 65 -2.00 -15.53 -7.96
CA PRO A 65 -1.46 -14.86 -9.14
C PRO A 65 -1.06 -13.41 -8.87
N TYR A 66 -1.54 -12.80 -7.79
CA TYR A 66 -1.22 -11.42 -7.46
C TYR A 66 -0.01 -11.29 -6.54
N TYR A 67 0.54 -12.39 -6.01
CA TYR A 67 1.49 -12.36 -4.88
C TYR A 67 2.58 -11.30 -5.03
N HIS A 68 3.24 -11.21 -6.19
CA HIS A 68 4.27 -10.21 -6.45
C HIS A 68 3.69 -8.81 -6.65
N ALA A 69 2.67 -8.67 -7.51
CA ALA A 69 2.02 -7.39 -7.76
C ALA A 69 1.51 -6.73 -6.47
N ARG A 70 1.09 -7.51 -5.47
CA ARG A 70 0.72 -7.01 -4.14
C ARG A 70 1.84 -6.21 -3.47
N HIS A 71 3.07 -6.72 -3.51
CA HIS A 71 4.19 -6.05 -2.87
C HIS A 71 4.57 -4.76 -3.58
N ASP A 72 4.53 -4.77 -4.90
CA ASP A 72 4.86 -3.60 -5.73
C ASP A 72 3.84 -2.48 -5.51
N ILE A 73 2.53 -2.79 -5.59
CA ILE A 73 1.50 -1.76 -5.41
C ILE A 73 1.46 -1.21 -3.99
N LEU A 74 1.73 -2.04 -2.98
CA LEU A 74 1.84 -1.57 -1.59
C LEU A 74 3.02 -0.59 -1.45
N SER A 75 4.16 -0.92 -2.05
CA SER A 75 5.35 -0.07 -2.03
C SER A 75 5.10 1.27 -2.73
N ASP A 76 4.44 1.25 -3.90
CA ASP A 76 4.09 2.45 -4.65
C ASP A 76 3.14 3.36 -3.87
N VAL A 77 2.09 2.79 -3.25
CA VAL A 77 1.14 3.58 -2.45
C VAL A 77 1.83 4.16 -1.22
N ILE A 78 2.67 3.38 -0.53
CA ILE A 78 3.45 3.86 0.62
C ILE A 78 4.38 5.00 0.20
N ALA A 79 5.12 4.86 -0.90
CA ALA A 79 6.00 5.89 -1.40
C ALA A 79 5.25 7.18 -1.78
N HIS A 80 4.09 7.04 -2.45
CA HIS A 80 3.23 8.17 -2.79
C HIS A 80 2.72 8.89 -1.53
N VAL A 81 2.27 8.14 -0.52
CA VAL A 81 1.77 8.72 0.72
C VAL A 81 2.87 9.37 1.55
N ALA A 82 4.06 8.76 1.59
CA ALA A 82 5.24 9.34 2.23
C ALA A 82 5.66 10.66 1.54
N ALA A 83 5.60 10.73 0.21
CA ALA A 83 5.90 11.96 -0.53
C ALA A 83 4.94 13.12 -0.19
N MET A 84 3.69 12.82 0.20
CA MET A 84 2.73 13.84 0.65
C MET A 84 3.06 14.40 2.03
N LEU A 85 3.78 13.67 2.88
CA LEU A 85 4.18 14.17 4.18
C LEU A 85 5.27 15.26 4.04
N GLY A 86 6.20 15.12 3.08
CA GLY A 86 7.42 15.92 2.99
C GLY A 86 8.69 15.17 3.46
N PRO A 87 9.86 15.84 3.55
CA PRO A 87 11.10 15.20 3.96
C PRO A 87 11.06 14.68 5.41
N ILE A 88 11.70 13.53 5.69
CA ILE A 88 11.68 12.86 7.00
C ILE A 88 12.07 13.80 8.17
N GLY A 89 12.92 14.79 7.93
CA GLY A 89 13.38 15.76 8.93
C GLY A 89 12.48 16.97 9.16
N SER A 90 11.32 17.10 8.49
CA SER A 90 10.42 18.25 8.66
C SER A 90 9.31 18.05 9.70
N TYR A 91 9.26 16.91 10.38
CA TYR A 91 8.26 16.67 11.43
C TYR A 91 8.84 16.88 12.81
N GLU A 92 8.09 17.56 13.67
CA GLU A 92 8.30 17.46 15.10
C GLU A 92 7.97 16.02 15.53
N ILE A 93 8.90 15.38 16.23
CA ILE A 93 8.63 14.09 16.87
C ILE A 93 7.70 14.42 18.04
N GLU A 94 6.41 14.13 17.89
CA GLU A 94 5.47 14.16 19.01
C GLU A 94 5.82 13.00 19.96
N GLU A 95 6.39 13.33 21.12
CA GLU A 95 6.62 12.40 22.25
C GLU A 95 5.31 11.80 22.80
#